data_AF-A0A9D8NZS4-F1
#
_entry.id   AF-A0A9D8NZS4-F1
#
_cell.length_a   1.000
_cell.length_b   1.000
_cell.length_c   1.000
_cell.angle_alpha   90.00
_cell.angle_beta   90.00
_cell.angle_gamma   90.00
#
_symmetry.space_group_name_H-M   'P 1'
#
loop_
_entity.id
_entity.type
_entity.pdbx_description
1 polymer ?
#
loop_
_entity_poly.entity_id
_entity_poly.type
_entity_poly.pdbx_seq_one_letter_code
_entity_poly.pdbx_strand_id
1 'polypeptide(L)' 'MTSPIPQTYTAWRHCIEVECGIPLTPEFITRRLSVLRQATHEETARFIRLYGDEHWQRVVHWFETAQPEPGA' A
#
# COMPACT_ATOMS: atom_id res chain seq x y z
N MET A 1 7.48 -12.78 15.26
CA MET A 1 8.23 -11.49 15.37
C MET A 1 7.31 -10.42 14.83
N THR A 2 7.05 -9.34 15.58
CA THR A 2 6.20 -8.23 15.10
C THR A 2 6.97 -7.59 13.95
N SER A 3 6.53 -7.76 12.70
CA SER A 3 7.20 -7.08 11.60
C SER A 3 6.93 -5.59 11.80
N PRO A 4 7.96 -4.75 12.02
CA PRO A 4 7.77 -3.35 12.30
C PRO A 4 6.99 -2.75 11.14
N ILE A 5 5.81 -2.20 11.43
CA ILE A 5 4.98 -1.54 10.43
C ILE A 5 5.87 -0.55 9.68
N PRO A 6 5.97 -0.63 8.34
CA PRO A 6 6.90 0.19 7.61
C PRO A 6 6.56 1.67 7.81
N GLN A 7 7.56 2.47 8.16
CA GLN A 7 7.37 3.91 8.39
C GLN A 7 7.85 4.75 7.19
N THR A 8 8.52 4.13 6.23
CA THR A 8 9.10 4.78 5.05
C THR A 8 8.72 4.02 3.78
N TYR A 9 8.67 4.74 2.67
CA TYR A 9 8.39 4.18 1.34
C TYR A 9 9.34 3.03 1.00
N THR A 10 10.64 3.19 1.22
CA THR A 10 11.65 2.17 0.92
C THR A 10 11.46 0.91 1.75
N ALA A 11 11.16 1.04 3.05
CA ALA A 11 10.91 -0.11 3.91
C ALA A 11 9.62 -0.83 3.52
N TRP A 12 8.56 -0.08 3.19
CA TRP A 12 7.30 -0.63 2.69
C TRP A 12 7.48 -1.39 1.38
N ARG A 13 8.20 -0.78 0.42
CA ARG A 13 8.50 -1.38 -0.88
C ARG A 13 9.31 -2.66 -0.74
N HIS A 14 10.36 -2.63 0.07
CA HIS A 14 11.18 -3.81 0.36
C HIS A 14 10.37 -4.90 1.07
N CYS A 15 9.49 -4.54 2.00
CA CYS A 15 8.62 -5.49 2.68
C CYS A 15 7.69 -6.19 1.68
N ILE A 16 7.08 -5.46 0.75
CA ILE A 16 6.18 -6.05 -0.24
C ILE A 16 6.94 -6.89 -1.27
N GLU A 17 8.00 -6.35 -1.88
CA GLU A 17 8.70 -7.02 -2.98
C GLU A 17 9.65 -8.13 -2.52
N VAL A 18 10.30 -7.96 -1.35
CA VAL A 18 11.33 -8.88 -0.86
C VAL A 18 10.80 -9.78 0.24
N GLU A 19 10.19 -9.23 1.29
CA GLU A 19 9.69 -10.07 2.39
C GLU A 19 8.43 -10.85 2.02
N CYS A 20 7.46 -10.18 1.38
CA CYS A 20 6.24 -10.80 0.89
C CYS A 20 6.40 -11.42 -0.51
N GLY A 21 7.44 -11.05 -1.27
CA GLY A 21 7.66 -11.56 -2.63
C GLY A 21 6.61 -11.10 -3.66
N ILE A 22 5.91 -9.99 -3.39
CA ILE A 22 4.83 -9.48 -4.23
C ILE A 22 5.38 -8.39 -5.16
N PRO A 23 5.37 -8.57 -6.48
CA PRO A 23 5.86 -7.55 -7.40
C PRO A 23 4.89 -6.37 -7.47
N LEU A 24 5.40 -5.15 -7.25
CA LEU A 24 4.65 -3.89 -7.39
C LEU A 24 4.46 -3.51 -8.87
N THR A 25 3.75 -4.37 -9.60
CA THR A 25 3.36 -4.09 -10.98
C THR A 25 2.32 -2.98 -11.05
N PRO A 26 2.26 -2.20 -12.14
CA PRO A 26 1.25 -1.14 -12.30
C PRO A 26 -0.18 -1.69 -12.14
N GLU A 27 -0.48 -2.89 -12.66
CA GLU A 27 -1.78 -3.55 -12.49
C GLU A 27 -2.09 -3.85 -11.02
N PHE A 28 -1.11 -4.36 -10.26
CA PHE A 28 -1.28 -4.63 -8.83
C PHE A 28 -1.51 -3.35 -8.05
N ILE A 29 -0.75 -2.30 -8.35
CA ILE A 29 -0.87 -0.98 -7.72
C ILE A 29 -2.26 -0.39 -8.00
N THR A 30 -2.69 -0.36 -9.26
CA THR A 30 -4.02 0.18 -9.64
C THR A 30 -5.13 -0.59 -8.94
N ARG A 31 -5.08 -1.93 -8.94
CA ARG A 31 -6.08 -2.76 -8.25
C ARG A 31 -6.11 -2.47 -6.75
N ARG A 32 -4.94 -2.35 -6.11
CA ARG A 32 -4.83 -2.03 -4.69
C ARG A 32 -5.35 -0.63 -4.37
N LEU A 33 -5.02 0.37 -5.18
CA LEU A 33 -5.53 1.73 -5.04
C LEU A 33 -7.05 1.79 -5.21
N SER A 34 -7.64 1.05 -6.17
CA SER A 34 -9.09 1.02 -6.34
C SER A 34 -9.83 0.50 -5.11
N VAL A 35 -9.25 -0.45 -4.37
CA VAL A 35 -9.80 -0.96 -3.10
C VAL A 35 -9.52 0.01 -1.97
N LEU A 36 -8.25 0.40 -1.77
CA LEU A 36 -7.82 1.23 -0.65
C LEU A 36 -8.37 2.65 -0.69
N ARG A 37 -8.70 3.20 -1.87
CA ARG A 37 -9.39 4.49 -2.00
C ARG A 37 -10.88 4.41 -1.63
N GLN A 38 -11.46 3.21 -1.59
CA GLN A 38 -12.84 3.02 -1.15
C GLN A 38 -12.86 2.76 0.36
N ALA A 39 -13.12 3.80 1.14
CA ALA A 39 -13.26 3.68 2.59
C ALA A 39 -14.41 2.73 3.03
N THR A 40 -15.38 2.50 2.14
CA THR A 40 -16.50 1.57 2.34
C THR A 40 -16.14 0.11 2.08
N HIS A 41 -14.98 -0.18 1.50
CA HIS A 41 -14.54 -1.56 1.30
C HIS A 41 -14.17 -2.20 2.64
N GLU A 42 -14.67 -3.41 2.88
CA GLU A 42 -14.37 -4.17 4.09
C GLU A 42 -12.86 -4.39 4.31
N GLU A 43 -12.11 -4.49 3.22
CA GLU A 43 -10.65 -4.67 3.26
C GLU A 43 -9.95 -3.38 3.72
N THR A 44 -10.39 -2.23 3.21
CA THR A 44 -9.92 -0.90 3.63
C THR A 44 -10.26 -0.64 5.09
N ALA A 45 -11.51 -0.93 5.50
CA ALA A 45 -11.93 -0.78 6.88
C ALA A 45 -11.13 -1.68 7.83
N ARG A 46 -10.86 -2.94 7.44
CA ARG A 46 -9.97 -3.83 8.20
C ARG A 46 -8.55 -3.28 8.28
N PHE A 47 -8.02 -2.77 7.18
CA PHE A 47 -6.68 -2.19 7.12
C PHE A 47 -6.55 -1.00 8.08
N ILE A 48 -7.48 -0.05 8.02
CA ILE A 48 -7.52 1.12 8.91
C ILE A 48 -7.66 0.68 10.37
N ARG A 49 -8.48 -0.35 10.66
CA ARG A 49 -8.66 -0.84 12.04
C ARG A 49 -7.39 -1.52 12.60
N LEU A 50 -6.60 -2.17 11.76
CA LEU A 50 -5.37 -2.87 12.17
C LEU A 50 -4.18 -1.92 12.29
N TYR A 51 -4.03 -0.99 11.35
CA TYR A 51 -2.84 -0.16 11.22
C TYR A 51 -3.06 1.32 11.57
N GLY A 52 -4.31 1.78 11.62
CA GLY A 52 -4.68 3.17 11.83
C GLY A 52 -4.84 3.96 10.52
N ASP A 53 -5.57 5.08 10.62
CA ASP A 53 -5.87 5.96 9.48
C ASP A 53 -4.61 6.61 8.90
N GLU A 54 -3.70 7.10 9.76
CA GLU A 54 -2.43 7.68 9.33
C GLU A 54 -1.59 6.71 8.50
N HIS A 55 -1.54 5.43 8.90
CA HIS A 55 -0.76 4.43 8.16
C HIS A 55 -1.43 4.09 6.83
N TRP A 56 -2.76 3.97 6.82
CA TRP A 56 -3.53 3.79 5.59
C TRP A 56 -3.27 4.91 4.59
N GLN A 57 -3.33 6.17 5.01
CA GLN A 57 -3.05 7.33 4.16
C GLN A 57 -1.62 7.29 3.58
N ARG A 58 -0.62 6.94 4.41
CA ARG A 58 0.77 6.78 3.94
C ARG A 58 0.89 5.67 2.90
N VAL A 59 0.25 4.52 3.12
CA VAL A 59 0.28 3.38 2.18
C VAL A 59 -0.40 3.74 0.86
N VAL A 60 -1.54 4.42 0.89
CA VAL A 60 -2.19 4.92 -0.34
C VAL A 60 -1.23 5.84 -1.09
N HIS A 61 -0.61 6.80 -0.40
CA HIS A 61 0.35 7.71 -1.02
C HIS A 61 1.58 6.98 -1.59
N TRP A 62 2.08 5.94 -0.92
CA TRP A 62 3.17 5.11 -1.42
C TRP A 62 2.80 4.33 -2.67
N PHE A 63 1.58 3.78 -2.73
CA PHE A 63 1.07 3.17 -3.96
C PHE A 63 0.94 4.18 -5.10
N GLU A 64 0.46 5.40 -4.82
CA GLU A 64 0.39 6.47 -5.82
C GLU A 64 1.79 6.88 -6.32
N THR A 65 2.77 6.96 -5.42
CA THR A 65 4.17 7.29 -5.75
C THR A 65 4.86 6.15 -6.51
N ALA A 66 4.52 4.90 -6.20
CA ALA A 66 5.04 3.73 -6.89
C ALA A 66 4.40 3.53 -8.26
N GLN A 67 3.23 4.14 -8.51
CA GLN A 67 2.60 4.08 -9.81
C GLN A 67 3.52 4.79 -10.81
N PRO A 68 3.99 4.12 -11.88
CA PRO A 68 4.75 4.81 -12.90
C PRO A 68 3.88 5.97 -13.42
N GLU A 69 4.49 7.15 -13.59
CA GLU A 69 3.78 8.30 -14.17
C GLU A 69 3.07 7.81 -15.44
N PRO A 70 1.75 8.02 -15.59
CA PRO A 70 1.11 7.79 -16.86
C PRO A 70 1.81 8.74 -17.84
N GLY A 71 2.59 8.16 -18.74
CA GLY A 71 3.44 8.92 -19.66
C GLY A 71 2.71 10.11 -20.27
N ALA A 72 3.44 11.23 -20.33
CA ALA A 72 3.09 12.46 -21.03
C ALA A 72 2.61 12.24 -22.47
#